data_AF-A0A7S3LLG5-F1
#
_entry.id   AF-A0A7S3LLG5-F1
#
_cell.length_a   1.000
_cell.length_b   1.000
_cell.length_c   1.000
_cell.angle_alpha   90.00
_cell.angle_beta   90.00
_cell.angle_gamma   90.00
#
_symmetry.space_group_name_H-M   'P 1'
#
loop_
_entity.id
_entity.type
_entity.pdbx_description
1 polymer ?
#
loop_
_entity_poly.entity_id
_entity_poly.type
_entity_poly.pdbx_seq_one_letter_code
_entity_poly.pdbx_strand_id
1 'polypeptide(L)'
;MDMIRVVLDHYRTSILLASKKSANSFPDPESEAISTSRIGYVYKTVLGMHEKAEEYFLQCVLLADSMKPRTFFGCDWFKKAKDSIEDYRRKRADQDSEEWEKKRSGLLKKMKPTLDRMHNALKVSESQLYQSYILVKYLLREHPPKKFKKKDIDEILDSLPPKMHDVTKKQAASAIKKITMFYHPDRNSKIHHSEEWFVFCTEVTKLLTEKISFFKGF
;
A
#
# COMPACT_ATOMS: atom_id res chain seq x y z
N MET A 1 -0.49 18.48 36.82
CA MET A 1 -1.08 17.14 36.55
C MET A 1 -2.51 17.02 37.09
N ASP A 2 -2.81 17.55 38.27
CA ASP A 2 -4.13 17.41 38.89
C ASP A 2 -5.27 18.09 38.11
N MET A 3 -5.02 19.28 37.55
CA MET A 3 -6.01 19.99 36.75
C MET A 3 -6.43 19.23 35.48
N ILE A 4 -5.51 18.49 34.85
CA ILE A 4 -5.81 17.69 33.65
C ILE A 4 -6.74 16.52 34.02
N ARG A 5 -6.50 15.88 35.17
CA ARG A 5 -7.36 14.80 35.67
C ARG A 5 -8.76 15.31 35.97
N VAL A 6 -8.86 16.45 36.64
CA VAL A 6 -10.14 17.12 36.94
C VAL A 6 -10.90 17.43 35.64
N VAL A 7 -10.24 18.00 34.63
CA VAL A 7 -10.87 18.29 33.32
C VAL A 7 -11.34 17.00 32.63
N LEU A 8 -10.53 15.94 32.62
CA LEU A 8 -10.91 14.66 32.04
C LEU A 8 -12.10 14.02 32.80
N ASP A 9 -12.11 14.13 34.12
CA ASP A 9 -13.19 13.60 34.95
C ASP A 9 -14.49 14.36 34.70
N HIS A 10 -14.44 15.69 34.57
CA HIS A 10 -15.63 16.47 34.17
C HIS A 10 -16.17 16.05 32.80
N TYR A 11 -15.32 15.84 31.79
CA TYR A 11 -15.79 15.37 30.50
C TYR A 11 -16.35 13.94 30.55
N ARG A 12 -15.76 13.05 31.36
CA ARG A 12 -16.31 11.71 31.58
C ARG A 12 -17.65 11.73 32.29
N THR A 13 -17.82 12.59 33.29
CA THR A 13 -19.10 12.81 33.95
C THR A 13 -20.14 13.34 32.95
N SER A 14 -19.75 14.29 32.08
CA SER A 14 -20.60 14.79 31.00
C SER A 14 -21.06 13.67 30.06
N ILE A 15 -20.15 12.80 29.60
CA ILE A 15 -20.47 11.60 28.79
C ILE A 15 -21.45 10.68 29.52
N LEU A 16 -21.21 10.42 30.81
CA LEU A 16 -22.06 9.54 31.62
C LEU A 16 -23.48 10.12 31.78
N LEU A 17 -23.61 11.43 31.95
CA LEU A 17 -24.91 12.09 32.06
C LEU A 17 -25.63 12.15 30.71
N ALA A 18 -24.90 12.41 29.63
CA ALA A 18 -25.44 12.47 28.27
C ALA A 18 -25.90 11.10 27.74
N SER A 19 -25.24 10.01 28.13
CA SER A 19 -25.57 8.64 27.70
C SER A 19 -26.71 8.00 28.52
N LYS A 20 -26.93 8.45 29.76
CA LYS A 20 -27.92 7.83 30.66
C LYS A 20 -29.35 8.27 30.33
N LYS A 21 -30.21 7.29 30.10
CA LYS A 21 -31.66 7.48 30.17
C LYS A 21 -32.09 7.55 31.65
N SER A 22 -32.67 8.66 32.06
CA SER A 22 -33.24 8.86 33.40
C SER A 22 -34.74 9.11 33.28
N ALA A 23 -35.48 8.97 34.39
CA ALA A 23 -36.91 9.27 34.45
C ALA A 23 -37.25 10.70 33.97
N ASN A 24 -36.30 11.64 34.08
CA ASN A 24 -36.46 13.05 33.75
C ASN A 24 -35.53 13.57 32.63
N SER A 25 -34.77 12.70 31.95
CA SER A 25 -33.84 13.13 30.89
C SER A 25 -33.66 12.08 29.80
N PHE A 26 -33.69 12.55 28.55
CA PHE A 26 -33.37 11.74 27.37
C PHE A 26 -31.85 11.74 27.13
N PRO A 27 -31.32 10.69 26.50
CA PRO A 27 -29.93 10.68 26.04
C PRO A 27 -29.65 11.83 25.07
N ASP A 28 -28.52 12.48 25.23
CA ASP A 28 -28.01 13.55 24.37
C ASP A 28 -26.71 13.12 23.67
N PRO A 29 -26.81 12.41 22.53
CA PRO A 29 -25.64 11.95 21.78
C PRO A 29 -24.77 13.10 21.25
N GLU A 30 -25.28 14.33 21.14
CA GLU A 30 -24.49 15.49 20.71
C GLU A 30 -23.56 15.95 21.84
N SER A 31 -24.07 16.11 23.05
CA SER A 31 -23.24 16.45 24.22
C SER A 31 -22.20 15.36 24.53
N GLU A 32 -22.57 14.09 24.30
CA GLU A 32 -21.63 12.96 24.38
C GLU A 32 -20.51 13.10 23.34
N ALA A 33 -20.85 13.35 22.07
CA ALA A 33 -19.87 13.51 20.99
C ALA A 33 -18.94 14.70 21.23
N ILE A 34 -19.48 15.84 21.69
CA ILE A 34 -18.70 17.03 22.02
C ILE A 34 -17.69 16.70 23.13
N SER A 35 -18.15 16.11 24.23
CA SER A 35 -17.32 15.78 25.38
C SER A 35 -16.21 14.78 24.98
N THR A 36 -16.55 13.80 24.16
CA THR A 36 -15.62 12.81 23.60
C THR A 36 -14.55 13.48 22.72
N SER A 37 -14.93 14.40 21.85
CA SER A 37 -13.98 15.19 21.04
C SER A 37 -13.01 16.00 21.91
N ARG A 38 -13.50 16.62 23.00
CA ARG A 38 -12.65 17.38 23.92
C ARG A 38 -11.66 16.50 24.69
N ILE A 39 -12.08 15.31 25.11
CA ILE A 39 -11.17 14.31 25.69
C ILE A 39 -10.08 13.93 24.68
N GLY A 40 -10.46 13.63 23.44
CA GLY A 40 -9.50 13.34 22.35
C GLY A 40 -8.48 14.46 22.16
N TYR A 41 -8.91 15.72 22.22
CA TYR A 41 -8.03 16.88 22.13
C TYR A 41 -7.02 16.97 23.29
N VAL A 42 -7.46 16.71 24.53
CA VAL A 42 -6.57 16.67 25.71
C VAL A 42 -5.53 15.56 25.55
N TYR A 43 -5.94 14.36 25.13
CA TYR A 43 -4.99 13.27 24.89
C TYR A 43 -4.00 13.59 23.76
N LYS A 44 -4.45 14.18 22.64
CA LYS A 44 -3.59 14.53 21.50
C LYS A 44 -2.61 15.64 21.84
N THR A 45 -3.08 16.73 22.44
CA THR A 45 -2.33 17.99 22.52
C THR A 45 -1.58 18.15 23.84
N VAL A 46 -2.19 17.73 24.95
CA VAL A 46 -1.63 17.95 26.30
C VAL A 46 -0.81 16.75 26.75
N LEU A 47 -1.32 15.54 26.52
CA LEU A 47 -0.69 14.30 27.01
C LEU A 47 0.19 13.61 25.95
N GLY A 48 0.12 14.02 24.68
CA GLY A 48 0.87 13.37 23.59
C GLY A 48 0.47 11.92 23.33
N MET A 49 -0.65 11.46 23.88
CA MET A 49 -1.13 10.07 23.77
C MET A 49 -1.99 9.94 22.51
N HIS A 50 -1.33 9.83 21.36
CA HIS A 50 -1.94 9.86 20.05
C HIS A 50 -2.93 8.71 19.79
N GLU A 51 -2.57 7.47 20.15
CA GLU A 51 -3.42 6.28 19.97
C GLU A 51 -4.75 6.43 20.74
N LYS A 52 -4.64 6.82 22.02
CA LYS A 52 -5.80 7.03 22.88
C LYS A 52 -6.68 8.19 22.38
N ALA A 53 -6.07 9.24 21.84
CA ALA A 53 -6.82 10.33 21.23
C ALA A 53 -7.59 9.89 19.97
N GLU A 54 -7.00 9.02 19.13
CA GLU A 54 -7.65 8.45 17.94
C GLU A 54 -8.94 7.73 18.31
N GLU A 55 -8.93 6.90 19.37
CA GLU A 55 -10.11 6.18 19.86
C GLU A 55 -11.27 7.14 20.19
N TYR A 56 -11.00 8.22 20.92
CA TYR A 56 -12.01 9.21 21.28
C TYR A 56 -12.51 10.00 20.05
N PHE A 57 -11.64 10.36 19.11
CA PHE A 57 -12.09 11.02 17.89
C PHE A 57 -12.95 10.09 17.02
N LEU A 58 -12.61 8.80 16.95
CA LEU A 58 -13.43 7.82 16.23
C LEU A 58 -14.81 7.67 16.88
N GLN A 59 -14.88 7.55 18.21
CA GLN A 59 -16.15 7.50 18.94
C GLN A 59 -16.99 8.76 18.70
N CYS A 60 -16.37 9.93 18.71
CA CYS A 60 -17.03 11.20 18.38
C CYS A 60 -17.65 11.19 16.97
N VAL A 61 -16.94 10.66 15.96
CA VAL A 61 -17.47 10.58 14.59
C VAL A 61 -18.60 9.56 14.48
N LEU A 62 -18.49 8.42 15.16
CA LEU A 62 -19.54 7.39 15.19
C LEU A 62 -20.84 7.90 15.84
N LEU A 63 -20.73 8.62 16.95
CA LEU A 63 -21.88 9.27 17.60
C LEU A 63 -22.52 10.30 16.66
N ALA A 64 -21.71 11.12 15.98
CA ALA A 64 -22.21 12.07 14.99
C ALA A 64 -22.94 11.38 13.83
N ASP A 65 -22.43 10.25 13.35
CA ASP A 65 -23.06 9.46 12.29
C ASP A 65 -24.37 8.80 12.73
N SER A 66 -24.53 8.43 14.01
CA SER A 66 -25.78 7.87 14.54
C SER A 66 -26.94 8.89 14.61
N MET A 67 -26.63 10.18 14.50
CA MET A 67 -27.61 11.28 14.58
C MET A 67 -28.15 11.71 13.20
N LYS A 68 -27.93 10.91 12.15
CA LYS A 68 -28.47 11.20 10.80
C LYS A 68 -30.01 11.34 10.85
N PRO A 69 -30.59 12.27 10.07
CA PRO A 69 -30.00 13.02 8.94
C PRO A 69 -29.26 14.31 9.35
N ARG A 70 -29.17 14.64 10.64
CA ARG A 70 -28.43 15.83 11.09
C ARG A 70 -26.96 15.71 10.73
N THR A 71 -26.36 16.83 10.30
CA THR A 71 -24.94 16.89 9.94
C THR A 71 -24.20 17.89 10.81
N PHE A 72 -22.92 17.61 11.06
CA PHE A 72 -22.06 18.40 11.96
C PHE A 72 -20.83 18.96 11.26
N PHE A 73 -20.82 19.01 9.92
CA PHE A 73 -19.66 19.46 9.14
C PHE A 73 -19.22 20.90 9.45
N GLY A 74 -20.16 21.76 9.90
CA GLY A 74 -19.86 23.13 10.34
C GLY A 74 -19.44 23.25 11.80
N CYS A 75 -19.44 22.16 12.58
CA CYS A 75 -19.12 22.19 14.00
C CYS A 75 -17.63 21.95 14.23
N ASP A 76 -16.98 22.86 14.96
CA ASP A 76 -15.54 22.80 15.24
C ASP A 76 -15.09 21.48 15.90
N TRP A 77 -15.89 20.95 16.83
CA TRP A 77 -15.57 19.72 17.54
C TRP A 77 -15.55 18.51 16.60
N PHE A 78 -16.42 18.49 15.60
CA PHE A 78 -16.50 17.41 14.60
C PHE A 78 -15.41 17.54 13.55
N LYS A 79 -15.17 18.77 13.07
CA LYS A 79 -14.08 19.07 12.14
C LYS A 79 -12.72 18.68 12.73
N LYS A 80 -12.43 19.09 13.97
CA LYS A 80 -11.18 18.74 14.67
C LYS A 80 -11.01 17.23 14.86
N ALA A 81 -12.10 16.50 15.12
CA ALA A 81 -12.06 15.05 15.24
C ALA A 81 -11.71 14.39 13.90
N LYS A 82 -12.37 14.80 12.81
CA LYS A 82 -12.07 14.31 11.45
C LYS A 82 -10.64 14.61 11.00
N ASP A 83 -10.22 15.87 11.13
CA ASP A 83 -8.86 16.29 10.76
C ASP A 83 -7.82 15.49 11.54
N SER A 84 -8.08 15.22 12.83
CA SER A 84 -7.17 14.43 13.65
C SER A 84 -7.10 12.95 13.24
N ILE A 85 -8.20 12.34 12.84
CA ILE A 85 -8.21 10.96 12.31
C ILE A 85 -7.42 10.89 10.99
N GLU A 86 -7.64 11.85 10.09
CA GLU A 86 -6.90 11.90 8.82
C GLU A 86 -5.40 12.14 9.02
N ASP A 87 -5.02 13.00 9.97
CA ASP A 87 -3.62 13.16 10.39
C ASP A 87 -3.00 11.83 10.84
N TYR A 88 -3.72 11.04 11.65
CA TYR A 88 -3.23 9.75 12.14
C TYR A 88 -3.10 8.72 11.02
N ARG A 89 -4.09 8.64 10.14
CA ARG A 89 -4.04 7.77 8.96
C ARG A 89 -2.85 8.11 8.08
N ARG A 90 -2.61 9.40 7.83
CA ARG A 90 -1.45 9.87 7.05
C ARG A 90 -0.14 9.48 7.71
N LYS A 91 0.03 9.76 9.00
CA LYS A 91 1.25 9.42 9.75
C LYS A 91 1.52 7.91 9.76
N ARG A 92 0.48 7.08 9.94
CA ARG A 92 0.62 5.62 9.89
C ARG A 92 1.04 5.15 8.50
N ALA A 93 0.43 5.71 7.45
CA ALA A 93 0.82 5.40 6.07
C ALA A 93 2.28 5.81 5.76
N ASP A 94 2.73 6.97 6.28
CA ASP A 94 4.11 7.42 6.14
C ASP A 94 5.08 6.48 6.86
N GLN A 95 4.77 6.06 8.10
CA GLN A 95 5.55 5.09 8.87
C GLN A 95 5.63 3.72 8.18
N ASP A 96 4.49 3.19 7.73
CA ASP A 96 4.42 1.92 7.00
C ASP A 96 5.26 1.98 5.71
N SER A 97 5.23 3.12 5.01
CA SER A 97 6.02 3.37 3.81
C SER A 97 7.52 3.42 4.11
N GLU A 98 7.93 4.12 5.17
CA GLU A 98 9.33 4.17 5.61
C GLU A 98 9.87 2.80 6.03
N GLU A 99 9.09 2.06 6.81
CA GLU A 99 9.44 0.69 7.21
C GLU A 99 9.53 -0.23 6.00
N TRP A 100 8.59 -0.10 5.07
CA TRP A 100 8.62 -0.85 3.82
C TRP A 100 9.85 -0.52 2.99
N GLU A 101 10.22 0.75 2.84
CA GLU A 101 11.39 1.15 2.06
C GLU A 101 12.70 0.69 2.73
N LYS A 102 12.79 0.73 4.06
CA LYS A 102 13.92 0.14 4.79
C LYS A 102 14.07 -1.34 4.51
N LYS A 103 12.98 -2.11 4.64
CA LYS A 103 12.94 -3.56 4.33
C LYS A 103 13.30 -3.80 2.87
N ARG A 104 12.66 -3.09 1.95
CA ARG A 104 12.89 -3.19 0.50
C ARG A 104 14.34 -2.90 0.13
N SER A 105 14.97 -1.87 0.70
CA SER A 105 16.38 -1.58 0.41
C SER A 105 17.31 -2.72 0.87
N GLY A 106 17.00 -3.34 2.02
CA GLY A 106 17.72 -4.52 2.51
C GLY A 106 17.61 -5.70 1.55
N LEU A 107 16.40 -5.96 1.05
CA LEU A 107 16.15 -7.01 0.05
C LEU A 107 16.85 -6.70 -1.29
N LEU A 108 16.81 -5.45 -1.76
CA LEU A 108 17.47 -5.03 -2.99
C LEU A 108 18.99 -5.23 -2.91
N LYS A 109 19.63 -4.95 -1.76
CA LYS A 109 21.06 -5.23 -1.57
C LYS A 109 21.38 -6.72 -1.73
N LYS A 110 20.55 -7.60 -1.17
CA LYS A 110 20.70 -9.06 -1.34
C LYS A 110 20.48 -9.51 -2.79
N MET A 111 19.55 -8.86 -3.49
CA MET A 111 19.20 -9.19 -4.88
C MET A 111 20.15 -8.57 -5.91
N LYS A 112 20.96 -7.59 -5.51
CA LYS A 112 21.88 -6.87 -6.39
C LYS A 112 22.73 -7.79 -7.28
N PRO A 113 23.37 -8.88 -6.79
CA PRO A 113 24.15 -9.77 -7.66
C PRO A 113 23.32 -10.45 -8.75
N THR A 114 22.06 -10.79 -8.47
CA THR A 114 21.14 -11.37 -9.45
C THR A 114 20.69 -10.33 -10.47
N LEU A 115 20.35 -9.12 -10.02
CA LEU A 115 20.00 -8.03 -10.91
C LEU A 115 21.18 -7.62 -11.80
N ASP A 116 22.40 -7.53 -11.25
CA ASP A 116 23.61 -7.21 -12.00
C ASP A 116 23.92 -8.27 -13.06
N ARG A 117 23.78 -9.57 -12.74
CA ARG A 117 23.92 -10.65 -13.72
C ARG A 117 22.92 -10.51 -14.87
N MET A 118 21.66 -10.22 -14.55
CA MET A 118 20.63 -9.98 -15.56
C MET A 118 20.96 -8.76 -16.42
N HIS A 119 21.33 -7.62 -15.84
CA HIS A 119 21.71 -6.41 -16.60
C HIS A 119 22.94 -6.66 -17.47
N ASN A 120 23.94 -7.37 -16.98
CA ASN A 120 25.14 -7.70 -17.74
C ASN A 120 24.83 -8.64 -18.92
N ALA A 121 23.90 -9.59 -18.76
CA ALA A 121 23.42 -10.41 -19.87
C ALA A 121 22.76 -9.58 -20.99
N LEU A 122 22.15 -8.44 -20.65
CA LEU A 122 21.56 -7.51 -21.63
C LEU A 122 22.59 -6.63 -22.32
N LYS A 123 23.73 -6.33 -21.68
CA LYS A 123 24.80 -5.48 -22.26
C LYS A 123 25.53 -6.12 -23.44
N VAL A 124 25.30 -7.40 -23.71
CA VAL A 124 25.91 -8.14 -24.83
C VAL A 124 25.57 -7.53 -26.20
N SER A 125 24.47 -6.78 -26.30
CA SER A 125 24.09 -6.08 -27.54
C SER A 125 23.38 -4.77 -27.23
N GLU A 126 23.59 -3.74 -28.05
CA GLU A 126 22.82 -2.48 -28.00
C GLU A 126 21.42 -2.61 -28.62
N SER A 127 21.17 -3.68 -29.39
CA SER A 127 19.88 -3.91 -30.04
C SER A 127 18.79 -4.19 -29.00
N GLN A 128 17.81 -3.30 -28.90
CA GLN A 128 16.65 -3.48 -28.00
C GLN A 128 15.89 -4.77 -28.29
N LEU A 129 15.85 -5.20 -29.55
CA LEU A 129 15.24 -6.46 -29.95
C LEU A 129 16.04 -7.66 -29.39
N TYR A 130 17.37 -7.61 -29.47
CA TYR A 130 18.26 -8.63 -28.90
C TYR A 130 18.14 -8.71 -27.38
N GLN A 131 18.20 -7.56 -26.71
CA GLN A 131 18.04 -7.47 -25.26
C GLN A 131 16.71 -8.06 -24.80
N SER A 132 15.63 -7.74 -25.51
CA SER A 132 14.28 -8.26 -25.23
C SER A 132 14.22 -9.78 -25.30
N TYR A 133 14.79 -10.36 -26.35
CA TYR A 133 14.85 -11.80 -26.53
C TYR A 133 15.67 -12.51 -25.45
N ILE A 134 16.85 -11.98 -25.14
CA ILE A 134 17.72 -12.53 -24.08
C ILE A 134 17.03 -12.42 -22.72
N LEU A 135 16.39 -11.29 -22.41
CA LEU A 135 15.69 -11.09 -21.15
C LEU A 135 14.60 -12.14 -20.93
N VAL A 136 13.77 -12.37 -21.95
CA VAL A 136 12.71 -13.39 -21.92
C VAL A 136 13.30 -14.78 -21.63
N LYS A 137 14.33 -15.19 -22.41
CA LYS A 137 14.95 -16.50 -22.22
C LYS A 137 15.62 -16.66 -20.87
N TYR A 138 16.31 -15.61 -20.40
CA TYR A 138 16.99 -15.60 -19.11
C TYR A 138 16.00 -15.77 -17.97
N LEU A 139 14.93 -14.96 -17.94
CA LEU A 139 13.90 -15.01 -16.88
C LEU A 139 13.21 -16.37 -16.82
N LEU A 140 12.81 -16.94 -17.95
CA LEU A 140 12.10 -18.22 -17.96
C LEU A 140 12.98 -19.41 -17.56
N ARG A 141 14.30 -19.33 -17.80
CA ARG A 141 15.25 -20.41 -17.45
C ARG A 141 15.76 -20.30 -16.03
N GLU A 142 16.23 -19.13 -15.64
CA GLU A 142 16.92 -18.92 -14.35
C GLU A 142 15.94 -18.60 -13.22
N HIS A 143 14.82 -17.96 -13.54
CA HIS A 143 13.89 -17.43 -12.53
C HIS A 143 12.42 -17.71 -12.85
N PRO A 144 12.03 -18.95 -13.23
CA PRO A 144 10.70 -19.23 -13.77
C PRO A 144 9.55 -18.73 -12.87
N PRO A 145 8.44 -18.25 -13.46
CA PRO A 145 7.28 -17.79 -12.70
C PRO A 145 6.69 -18.89 -11.80
N LYS A 146 6.51 -18.60 -10.51
CA LYS A 146 6.12 -19.60 -9.49
C LYS A 146 4.74 -20.24 -9.68
N LYS A 147 3.77 -19.52 -10.26
CA LYS A 147 2.35 -19.96 -10.37
C LYS A 147 1.99 -20.56 -11.72
N PHE A 148 2.92 -20.61 -12.68
CA PHE A 148 2.60 -20.96 -14.06
C PHE A 148 3.01 -22.39 -14.38
N LYS A 149 2.23 -23.06 -15.23
CA LYS A 149 2.53 -24.44 -15.62
C LYS A 149 3.73 -24.43 -16.54
N LYS A 150 4.54 -25.49 -16.47
CA LYS A 150 5.68 -25.69 -17.39
C LYS A 150 5.26 -25.52 -18.86
N LYS A 151 4.07 -26.01 -19.22
CA LYS A 151 3.47 -25.83 -20.56
C LYS A 151 3.35 -24.36 -20.99
N ASP A 152 2.98 -23.46 -20.08
CA ASP A 152 2.83 -22.03 -20.39
C ASP A 152 4.20 -21.37 -20.63
N ILE A 153 5.23 -21.84 -19.92
CA ILE A 153 6.61 -21.41 -20.09
C ILE A 153 7.17 -21.91 -21.42
N ASP A 154 6.97 -23.21 -21.70
CA ASP A 154 7.40 -23.86 -22.93
C ASP A 154 6.73 -23.21 -24.15
N GLU A 155 5.42 -22.89 -24.09
CA GLU A 155 4.72 -22.19 -25.18
C GLU A 155 5.37 -20.84 -25.54
N ILE A 156 5.83 -20.07 -24.54
CA ILE A 156 6.51 -18.80 -24.78
C ILE A 156 7.89 -19.04 -25.40
N LEU A 157 8.65 -20.00 -24.87
CA LEU A 157 9.96 -20.35 -25.41
C LEU A 157 9.88 -20.87 -26.85
N ASP A 158 8.88 -21.69 -27.15
CA ASP A 158 8.64 -22.27 -28.47
C ASP A 158 8.14 -21.23 -29.48
N SER A 159 7.44 -20.19 -29.01
CA SER A 159 7.04 -19.06 -29.86
C SER A 159 8.20 -18.18 -30.32
N LEU A 160 9.37 -18.32 -29.68
CA LEU A 160 10.59 -17.61 -30.02
C LEU A 160 11.54 -18.53 -30.79
N PRO A 161 12.07 -18.09 -31.94
CA PRO A 161 13.02 -18.92 -32.68
C PRO A 161 14.29 -19.21 -31.87
N PRO A 162 14.96 -20.34 -32.17
CA PRO A 162 16.15 -20.78 -31.44
C PRO A 162 17.31 -19.80 -31.59
N LYS A 163 17.39 -19.11 -32.74
CA LYS A 163 18.40 -18.10 -33.02
C LYS A 163 17.78 -16.71 -33.07
N MET A 164 18.55 -15.73 -32.63
CA MET A 164 18.07 -14.36 -32.48
C MET A 164 17.79 -13.65 -33.82
N HIS A 165 18.57 -13.93 -34.86
CA HIS A 165 18.41 -13.29 -36.17
C HIS A 165 17.06 -13.59 -36.83
N ASP A 166 16.41 -14.67 -36.42
CA ASP A 166 15.09 -15.07 -36.91
C ASP A 166 13.94 -14.40 -36.14
N VAL A 167 14.23 -13.71 -35.03
CA VAL A 167 13.21 -13.10 -34.16
C VAL A 167 12.65 -11.84 -34.80
N THR A 168 11.34 -11.84 -35.04
CA THR A 168 10.64 -10.63 -35.45
C THR A 168 10.30 -9.73 -34.26
N LYS A 169 10.17 -8.42 -34.50
CA LYS A 169 9.69 -7.45 -33.49
C LYS A 169 8.36 -7.88 -32.87
N LYS A 170 7.44 -8.40 -33.68
CA LYS A 170 6.11 -8.87 -33.23
C LYS A 170 6.20 -10.03 -32.24
N GLN A 171 7.06 -11.01 -32.51
CA GLN A 171 7.30 -12.14 -31.61
C GLN A 171 7.90 -11.68 -30.28
N ALA A 172 8.95 -10.85 -30.33
CA ALA A 172 9.58 -10.31 -29.12
C ALA A 172 8.61 -9.49 -28.26
N ALA A 173 7.83 -8.60 -28.89
CA ALA A 173 6.83 -7.79 -28.21
C ALA A 173 5.72 -8.64 -27.57
N SER A 174 5.26 -9.68 -28.27
CA SER A 174 4.26 -10.63 -27.74
C SER A 174 4.80 -11.39 -26.53
N ALA A 175 6.02 -11.92 -26.63
CA ALA A 175 6.67 -12.67 -25.55
C ALA A 175 6.89 -11.81 -24.29
N ILE A 176 7.37 -10.57 -24.44
CA ILE A 176 7.53 -9.65 -23.31
C ILE A 176 6.18 -9.34 -22.66
N LYS A 177 5.14 -9.04 -23.45
CA LYS A 177 3.80 -8.76 -22.90
C LYS A 177 3.28 -9.95 -22.10
N LYS A 178 3.41 -11.18 -22.64
CA LYS A 178 3.01 -12.41 -21.93
C LYS A 178 3.78 -12.57 -20.62
N ILE A 179 5.11 -12.43 -20.64
CA ILE A 179 5.95 -12.56 -19.44
C ILE A 179 5.67 -11.46 -18.42
N THR A 180 5.40 -10.23 -18.85
CA THR A 180 5.08 -9.13 -17.93
C THR A 180 3.85 -9.45 -17.09
N MET A 181 2.84 -10.10 -17.67
CA MET A 181 1.68 -10.57 -16.91
C MET A 181 2.04 -11.64 -15.87
N PHE A 182 3.11 -12.41 -16.08
CA PHE A 182 3.53 -13.47 -15.17
C PHE A 182 4.29 -12.93 -13.97
N TYR A 183 5.08 -11.87 -14.16
CA TYR A 183 5.83 -11.22 -13.08
C TYR A 183 5.14 -10.01 -12.46
N HIS A 184 3.95 -9.62 -12.94
CA HIS A 184 3.25 -8.45 -12.42
C HIS A 184 3.04 -8.55 -10.89
N PRO A 185 3.37 -7.50 -10.11
CA PRO A 185 3.26 -7.51 -8.65
C PRO A 185 1.84 -7.84 -8.14
N ASP A 186 0.78 -7.41 -8.83
CA ASP A 186 -0.61 -7.72 -8.47
C ASP A 186 -0.90 -9.22 -8.39
N ARG A 187 -0.26 -10.02 -9.26
CA ARG A 187 -0.42 -11.49 -9.27
C ARG A 187 0.59 -12.20 -8.36
N ASN A 188 1.64 -11.48 -7.96
CA ASN A 188 2.76 -11.96 -7.16
C ASN A 188 2.84 -11.24 -5.80
N SER A 189 1.68 -10.96 -5.19
CA SER A 189 1.60 -10.19 -3.94
C SER A 189 2.35 -10.83 -2.78
N LYS A 190 2.75 -9.99 -1.81
CA LYS A 190 3.41 -10.42 -0.55
C LYS A 190 2.56 -11.36 0.31
N ILE A 191 1.24 -11.39 0.09
CA ILE A 191 0.30 -12.25 0.83
C ILE A 191 0.42 -13.69 0.33
N HIS A 192 0.59 -13.87 -0.98
CA HIS A 192 0.62 -15.19 -1.61
C HIS A 192 2.04 -15.68 -1.92
N HIS A 193 3.05 -14.82 -1.79
CA HIS A 193 4.46 -15.10 -2.06
C HIS A 193 5.36 -14.39 -1.06
N SER A 194 6.64 -14.77 -0.99
CA SER A 194 7.62 -14.08 -0.16
C SER A 194 7.82 -12.61 -0.57
N GLU A 195 8.14 -11.75 0.39
CA GLU A 195 8.48 -10.34 0.14
C GLU A 195 9.64 -10.21 -0.86
N GLU A 196 10.63 -11.10 -0.76
CA GLU A 196 11.73 -11.23 -1.72
C GLU A 196 11.21 -11.41 -3.15
N TRP A 197 10.31 -12.37 -3.36
CA TRP A 197 9.75 -12.62 -4.69
C TRP A 197 8.94 -11.42 -5.21
N PHE A 198 8.17 -10.76 -4.35
CA PHE A 198 7.44 -9.54 -4.70
C PHE A 198 8.39 -8.43 -5.16
N VAL A 199 9.50 -8.20 -4.45
CA VAL A 199 10.51 -7.19 -4.82
C VAL A 199 11.18 -7.57 -6.15
N PHE A 200 11.56 -8.84 -6.33
CA PHE A 200 12.12 -9.32 -7.59
C PHE A 200 11.17 -9.09 -8.76
N CYS A 201 9.92 -9.51 -8.63
CA CYS A 201 8.84 -9.28 -9.60
C CYS A 201 8.67 -7.80 -9.94
N THR A 202 8.76 -6.91 -8.94
CA THR A 202 8.67 -5.47 -9.12
C THR A 202 9.82 -4.95 -10.00
N GLU A 203 11.07 -5.33 -9.70
CA GLU A 203 12.22 -4.87 -10.49
C GLU A 203 12.23 -5.48 -11.90
N VAL A 204 11.87 -6.76 -12.05
CA VAL A 204 11.71 -7.41 -13.36
C VAL A 204 10.62 -6.73 -14.19
N THR A 205 9.49 -6.38 -13.58
CA THR A 205 8.37 -5.72 -14.27
C THR A 205 8.76 -4.33 -14.78
N LYS A 206 9.61 -3.58 -14.05
CA LYS A 206 10.14 -2.30 -14.55
C LYS A 206 10.97 -2.49 -15.83
N LEU A 207 11.90 -3.44 -15.81
CA LEU A 207 12.73 -3.75 -16.99
C LEU A 207 11.89 -4.20 -18.18
N LEU A 208 10.89 -5.06 -17.96
CA LEU A 208 9.99 -5.50 -19.01
C LEU A 208 9.14 -4.34 -19.55
N THR A 209 8.69 -3.42 -18.69
CA THR A 209 7.91 -2.25 -19.09
C THR A 209 8.73 -1.28 -19.95
N GLU A 210 10.00 -1.07 -19.62
CA GLU A 210 10.95 -0.32 -20.47
C GLU A 210 11.12 -0.97 -21.85
N LYS A 211 11.16 -2.30 -21.92
CA LYS A 211 11.20 -2.98 -23.23
C LYS A 211 9.87 -2.87 -23.98
N ILE A 212 8.73 -2.91 -23.30
CA ILE A 212 7.41 -2.74 -23.93
C ILE A 212 7.30 -1.34 -24.56
N SER A 213 7.77 -0.29 -23.89
CA SER A 213 7.65 1.09 -24.42
C SER A 213 8.39 1.26 -25.74
N PHE A 214 9.55 0.62 -25.91
CA PHE A 214 10.27 0.57 -27.19
C PHE A 214 9.43 -0.01 -28.33
N PHE A 215 8.59 -1.01 -28.06
CA PHE A 215 7.73 -1.63 -29.08
C PHE A 215 6.40 -0.92 -29.30
N LYS A 216 6.01 0.05 -28.46
CA LYS A 216 4.73 0.78 -28.58
C LYS A 216 4.74 1.88 -29.65
N GLY A 217 5.89 2.17 -30.26
CA GLY A 217 6.07 3.24 -31.26
C GLY A 217 6.21 2.76 -32.71
N PHE A 218 5.77 1.54 -33.04
CA PHE A 218 5.79 0.98 -34.40
C PHE A 218 4.40 0.53 -34.83
#